data_AF-A0A367S196-F1
#
_entry.id   AF-A0A367S196-F1
#
_cell.length_a   1.000
_cell.length_b   1.000
_cell.length_c   1.000
_cell.angle_alpha   90.00
_cell.angle_beta   90.00
_cell.angle_gamma   90.00
#
_symmetry.space_group_name_H-M   'P 1'
#
loop_
_entity.id
_entity.type
_entity.pdbx_description
1 polymer ?
#
loop_
_entity_poly.entity_id
_entity_poly.type
_entity_poly.pdbx_seq_one_letter_code
_entity_poly.pdbx_strand_id
1 'polypeptide(L)'
;MVRALESKNQAVDFCPWDESEDKPKNKLEEIAAEAIKLAGLTVRIGEYEFVSTAVRLLEPFISAWYRKAELDPPSTATISRWFYNSPPKWAIALLVNEKEKIFQKLSPKC
;
A
#
# COMPACT_ATOMS: atom_id res chain seq x y z
N MET A 1 -20.97 11.21 40.63
CA MET A 1 -19.73 11.21 39.84
C MET A 1 -19.75 10.03 38.88
N VAL A 2 -20.10 10.23 37.62
CA VAL A 2 -19.84 9.25 36.56
C VAL A 2 -19.36 10.04 35.36
N ARG A 3 -18.04 10.05 35.14
CA ARG A 3 -17.43 10.68 33.95
C ARG A 3 -17.72 9.75 32.78
N ALA A 4 -18.61 10.18 31.89
CA ALA A 4 -18.76 9.56 30.58
C ALA A 4 -17.42 9.75 29.83
N LEU A 5 -16.72 8.65 29.57
CA LEU A 5 -15.61 8.61 28.64
C LEU A 5 -16.17 8.83 27.24
N GLU A 6 -16.14 10.07 26.78
CA GLU A 6 -16.22 10.38 25.36
C GLU A 6 -15.01 9.74 24.67
N SER A 7 -15.20 8.51 24.18
CA SER A 7 -14.33 7.94 23.16
C SER A 7 -14.44 8.83 21.93
N LYS A 8 -13.45 9.71 21.77
CA LYS A 8 -13.12 10.34 20.50
C LYS A 8 -12.79 9.21 19.51
N ASN A 9 -13.80 8.70 18.83
CA ASN A 9 -13.63 8.05 17.54
C ASN A 9 -13.12 9.14 16.60
N GLN A 10 -11.80 9.29 16.58
CA GLN A 10 -11.10 10.02 15.55
C GLN A 10 -11.33 9.20 14.27
N ALA A 11 -12.42 9.53 13.58
CA ALA A 11 -12.59 9.18 12.19
C ALA A 11 -11.31 9.68 11.51
N VAL A 12 -10.47 8.73 11.10
CA VAL A 12 -9.34 9.05 10.22
C VAL A 12 -10.01 9.54 8.95
N ASP A 13 -10.08 10.86 8.82
CA ASP A 13 -10.61 11.53 7.64
C ASP A 13 -9.97 10.91 6.41
N PHE A 14 -10.79 10.19 5.66
CA PHE A 14 -10.45 9.60 4.39
C PHE A 14 -10.31 10.77 3.42
N CYS A 15 -9.16 11.45 3.39
CA CYS A 15 -8.96 12.57 2.48
C CYS A 15 -9.10 12.03 1.04
N PRO A 16 -10.10 12.50 0.27
CA PRO A 16 -10.15 12.22 -1.15
C PRO A 16 -8.97 12.96 -1.76
N TRP A 17 -8.09 12.22 -2.43
CA TRP A 17 -7.03 12.66 -3.35
C TRP A 17 -7.01 14.17 -3.65
N ASP A 18 -5.87 14.83 -3.41
CA ASP A 18 -5.61 16.22 -3.81
C ASP A 18 -5.92 16.36 -5.31
N GLU A 19 -6.65 17.40 -5.73
CA GLU A 19 -7.07 17.58 -7.13
C GLU A 19 -5.89 17.69 -8.11
N SER A 20 -4.68 17.91 -7.60
CA SER A 20 -3.42 17.92 -8.35
C SER A 20 -2.75 16.55 -8.53
N GLU A 21 -3.21 15.49 -7.84
CA GLU A 21 -2.62 14.16 -7.90
C GLU A 21 -3.23 13.30 -9.01
N ASP A 22 -2.37 12.57 -9.73
CA ASP A 22 -2.81 11.55 -10.67
C ASP A 22 -3.63 10.50 -9.93
N LYS A 23 -4.85 10.22 -10.42
CA LYS A 23 -5.71 9.19 -9.84
C LYS A 23 -5.11 7.80 -10.08
N PRO A 24 -5.20 6.89 -9.09
CA PRO A 24 -4.75 5.52 -9.27
C PRO A 24 -5.54 4.85 -10.41
N LYS A 25 -4.82 4.25 -11.35
CA LYS A 25 -5.39 3.55 -12.52
C LYS A 25 -5.92 2.18 -12.15
N ASN A 26 -5.41 1.58 -11.08
CA ASN A 26 -5.79 0.25 -10.62
C ASN A 26 -5.62 0.11 -9.11
N LYS A 27 -6.10 -1.01 -8.56
CA LYS A 27 -6.06 -1.30 -7.13
C LYS A 27 -4.64 -1.43 -6.56
N LEU A 28 -3.65 -1.83 -7.38
CA LEU A 28 -2.26 -1.89 -6.95
C LEU A 28 -1.72 -0.49 -6.66
N GLU A 29 -1.96 0.47 -7.56
CA GLU A 29 -1.56 1.88 -7.35
C GLU A 29 -2.27 2.49 -6.14
N GLU A 30 -3.55 2.18 -5.93
CA GLU A 30 -4.30 2.64 -4.75
C GLU A 30 -3.65 2.14 -3.45
N ILE A 31 -3.37 0.84 -3.36
CA ILE A 31 -2.71 0.23 -2.19
C ILE A 31 -1.29 0.78 -2.01
N ALA A 32 -0.56 1.00 -3.11
CA ALA A 32 0.78 1.56 -3.07
C ALA A 32 0.79 2.99 -2.54
N ALA A 33 -0.09 3.86 -3.04
CA ALA A 33 -0.20 5.23 -2.58
C ALA A 33 -0.55 5.30 -1.08
N GLU A 34 -1.48 4.46 -0.63
CA GLU A 34 -1.83 4.36 0.79
C GLU A 34 -0.64 3.85 1.64
N ALA A 35 0.08 2.84 1.16
CA ALA A 35 1.28 2.33 1.83
C ALA A 35 2.39 3.39 1.95
N ILE A 36 2.62 4.19 0.92
CA ILE A 36 3.60 5.30 0.92
C ILE A 36 3.20 6.37 1.94
N LYS A 37 1.92 6.77 1.93
CA LYS A 37 1.37 7.75 2.88
C LYS A 37 1.51 7.26 4.32
N LEU A 38 1.18 6.00 4.59
CA LEU A 38 1.30 5.41 5.91
C LEU A 38 2.75 5.27 6.37
N ALA A 39 3.69 5.05 5.45
CA ALA A 39 5.11 5.06 5.74
C ALA A 39 5.68 6.47 6.00
N GLY A 40 4.86 7.52 5.93
CA GLY A 40 5.27 8.92 6.13
C GLY A 40 6.11 9.49 4.98
N LEU A 41 6.06 8.86 3.81
CA LEU A 41 6.80 9.30 2.63
C LEU A 41 5.94 10.28 1.81
N THR A 42 6.60 11.25 1.17
CA THR A 42 5.93 12.33 0.41
C THR A 42 5.73 12.03 -1.07
N VAL A 43 6.16 10.84 -1.53
CA VAL A 43 6.16 10.47 -2.95
C VAL A 43 4.74 10.30 -3.47
N ARG A 44 4.41 10.92 -4.60
CA ARG A 44 3.04 10.94 -5.18
C ARG A 44 2.93 10.11 -6.45
N ILE A 45 1.71 9.71 -6.81
CA ILE A 45 1.45 9.08 -8.12
C ILE A 45 1.84 10.06 -9.23
N GLY A 46 2.51 9.56 -10.27
CA GLY A 46 3.02 10.37 -11.38
C GLY A 46 4.47 10.84 -11.19
N GLU A 47 5.01 10.79 -9.97
CA GLU A 47 6.41 11.09 -9.72
C GLU A 47 7.34 9.95 -10.17
N TYR A 48 8.54 10.32 -10.61
CA TYR A 48 9.56 9.37 -11.09
C TYR A 48 9.87 8.27 -10.06
N GLU A 49 9.88 8.61 -8.77
CA GLU A 49 10.23 7.71 -7.68
C GLU A 49 9.05 6.89 -7.14
N PHE A 50 7.84 7.10 -7.67
CA PHE A 50 6.64 6.43 -7.17
C PHE A 50 6.76 4.91 -7.25
N VAL A 51 7.07 4.38 -8.44
CA VAL A 51 7.12 2.92 -8.66
C VAL A 51 8.22 2.27 -7.84
N SER A 52 9.41 2.87 -7.79
CA SER A 52 10.53 2.32 -7.00
C SER A 52 10.21 2.32 -5.50
N THR A 53 9.57 3.38 -5.01
CA THR A 53 9.16 3.49 -3.61
C THR A 53 8.05 2.48 -3.28
N ALA A 54 7.02 2.40 -4.12
CA ALA A 54 5.92 1.46 -3.97
C ALA A 54 6.41 0.01 -3.94
N VAL A 55 7.27 -0.37 -4.89
CA VAL A 55 7.82 -1.73 -4.97
C VAL A 55 8.63 -2.04 -3.71
N ARG A 56 9.49 -1.12 -3.23
CA ARG A 56 10.26 -1.30 -2.00
C ARG A 56 9.37 -1.58 -0.77
N LEU A 57 8.18 -0.99 -0.70
CA LEU A 57 7.24 -1.19 0.40
C LEU A 57 6.45 -2.50 0.27
N LEU A 58 6.07 -2.89 -0.95
CA LEU A 58 5.18 -4.04 -1.19
C LEU A 58 5.92 -5.37 -1.40
N GLU A 59 7.13 -5.33 -2.00
CA GLU A 59 7.94 -6.50 -2.32
C GLU A 59 8.21 -7.44 -1.14
N PRO A 60 8.48 -6.97 0.09
CA PRO A 60 8.66 -7.85 1.24
C PRO A 60 7.42 -8.70 1.56
N PHE A 61 6.22 -8.16 1.34
CA PHE A 61 4.95 -8.86 1.61
C PHE A 61 4.62 -9.87 0.52
N ILE A 62 4.83 -9.49 -0.74
CA ILE A 62 4.70 -10.39 -1.90
C ILE A 62 5.68 -11.55 -1.73
N SER A 63 6.95 -11.26 -1.41
CA SER A 63 7.99 -12.27 -1.20
C SER A 63 7.66 -13.20 -0.04
N ALA A 64 7.14 -12.67 1.08
CA ALA A 64 6.76 -13.47 2.23
C ALA A 64 5.61 -14.44 1.91
N TRP A 65 4.64 -14.02 1.10
CA TRP A 65 3.55 -14.89 0.66
C TRP A 65 4.06 -16.02 -0.24
N TYR A 66 4.91 -15.72 -1.22
CA TYR A 66 5.52 -16.73 -2.10
C TYR A 66 6.31 -17.77 -1.33
N ARG A 67 7.13 -17.33 -0.37
CA ARG A 67 7.88 -18.23 0.51
C ARG A 67 6.99 -19.14 1.35
N LYS A 68 5.84 -18.64 1.83
CA LYS A 68 4.85 -19.47 2.55
C LYS A 68 4.16 -20.49 1.64
N ALA A 69 4.00 -20.15 0.36
CA ALA A 69 3.45 -21.04 -0.65
C ALA A 69 4.48 -22.00 -1.25
N GLU A 70 5.73 -21.99 -0.76
CA GLU A 70 6.85 -22.79 -1.29
C GLU A 70 7.14 -22.49 -2.78
N LEU A 71 6.89 -21.25 -3.21
CA LEU A 71 7.13 -20.77 -4.57
C LEU A 71 8.25 -19.73 -4.60
N ASP A 72 8.89 -19.61 -5.77
CA ASP A 72 9.89 -18.59 -6.02
C ASP A 72 9.24 -17.21 -6.22
N PRO A 73 9.66 -16.18 -5.45
CA PRO A 73 9.08 -14.84 -5.56
C PRO A 73 9.44 -14.17 -6.90
N PRO A 74 8.53 -13.33 -7.44
CA PRO A 74 8.83 -12.54 -8.63
C PRO A 74 9.95 -11.53 -8.33
N SER A 75 10.80 -11.27 -9.33
CA SER A 75 11.85 -10.25 -9.21
C SER A 75 11.25 -8.85 -8.99
N THR A 76 12.03 -7.95 -8.37
CA THR A 76 11.70 -6.53 -8.27
C THR A 76 11.27 -5.94 -9.62
N ALA A 77 12.00 -6.26 -10.70
CA ALA A 77 11.67 -5.79 -12.05
C ALA A 77 10.30 -6.29 -12.55
N THR A 78 9.93 -7.52 -12.19
CA THR A 78 8.61 -8.07 -12.49
C THR A 78 7.51 -7.34 -11.73
N ILE A 79 7.71 -7.05 -10.45
CA ILE A 79 6.76 -6.29 -9.63
C ILE A 79 6.65 -4.85 -10.16
N SER A 80 7.76 -4.19 -10.50
CA SER A 80 7.74 -2.86 -11.14
C SER A 80 6.94 -2.85 -12.43
N ARG A 81 7.06 -3.89 -13.26
CA ARG A 81 6.29 -4.02 -14.51
C ARG A 81 4.78 -4.07 -14.30
N TRP A 82 4.30 -4.52 -13.13
CA TRP A 82 2.87 -4.55 -12.84
C TRP A 82 2.23 -3.16 -12.80
N PHE A 83 3.00 -2.12 -12.45
CA PHE A 83 2.54 -0.72 -12.48
C PHE A 83 2.32 -0.20 -13.90
N TYR A 84 2.97 -0.79 -14.91
CA TYR A 84 2.86 -0.35 -16.31
C TYR A 84 1.95 -1.23 -17.16
N ASN A 85 1.99 -2.56 -16.96
CA ASN A 85 1.36 -3.54 -17.86
C ASN A 85 0.13 -4.23 -17.26
N SER A 86 -0.41 -3.70 -16.16
CA SER A 86 -1.43 -4.29 -15.30
C SER A 86 -0.93 -5.47 -14.44
N PRO A 87 -1.23 -5.48 -13.13
CA PRO A 87 -0.89 -6.59 -12.25
C PRO A 87 -1.72 -7.85 -12.53
N PRO A 88 -1.19 -9.05 -12.24
CA PRO A 88 -1.99 -10.26 -12.18
C PRO A 88 -3.14 -10.13 -11.17
N LYS A 89 -4.34 -10.63 -11.51
CA LYS A 89 -5.53 -10.54 -10.63
C LYS A 89 -5.29 -11.14 -9.25
N TRP A 90 -4.56 -12.26 -9.18
CA TRP A 90 -4.24 -12.91 -7.91
C TRP A 90 -3.29 -12.05 -7.04
N ALA A 91 -2.38 -11.27 -7.66
CA ALA A 91 -1.47 -10.39 -6.94
C ALA A 91 -2.24 -9.23 -6.30
N ILE A 92 -3.23 -8.68 -7.01
CA ILE A 92 -4.16 -7.70 -6.44
C ILE A 92 -4.93 -8.33 -5.28
N ALA A 93 -5.51 -9.52 -5.46
CA ALA A 93 -6.30 -10.18 -4.42
C ALA A 93 -5.48 -10.44 -3.15
N LEU A 94 -4.23 -10.87 -3.31
CA LEU A 94 -3.26 -11.05 -2.23
C LEU A 94 -3.02 -9.73 -1.49
N LEU A 95 -2.70 -8.65 -2.21
CA LEU A 95 -2.43 -7.36 -1.60
C LEU A 95 -3.67 -6.79 -0.91
N VAL A 96 -4.86 -6.97 -1.48
CA VAL A 96 -6.13 -6.57 -0.85
C VAL A 96 -6.37 -7.35 0.44
N ASN A 97 -6.06 -8.65 0.47
CA ASN A 97 -6.24 -9.49 1.67
C ASN A 97 -5.19 -9.19 2.76
N GLU A 98 -3.97 -8.82 2.37
CA GLU A 98 -2.87 -8.53 3.29
C GLU A 98 -2.76 -7.03 3.64
N LYS A 99 -3.58 -6.16 3.05
CA LYS A 99 -3.46 -4.69 3.19
C LYS A 99 -3.43 -4.22 4.64
N GLU A 100 -4.25 -4.80 5.51
CA GLU A 100 -4.30 -4.38 6.93
C GLU A 100 -2.98 -4.69 7.64
N LYS A 101 -2.37 -5.84 7.36
CA LYS A 101 -1.06 -6.22 7.92
C LYS A 101 0.06 -5.36 7.34
N ILE A 102 -0.03 -5.02 6.06
CA ILE A 102 0.90 -4.09 5.40
C ILE A 102 0.84 -2.74 6.11
N PHE A 103 -0.36 -2.19 6.26
CA PHE A 103 -0.60 -0.88 6.84
C PHE A 103 -0.20 -0.81 8.32
N GLN A 104 -0.52 -1.84 9.11
CA GLN A 104 -0.06 -1.93 10.50
C GLN A 104 1.47 -1.94 10.64
N LYS A 105 2.18 -2.54 9.69
CA LYS A 105 3.64 -2.63 9.73
C LYS A 105 4.33 -1.37 9.23
N LEU A 106 3.68 -0.64 8.31
CA LEU A 106 4.21 0.60 7.74
C LEU A 106 3.83 1.84 8.56
N SER A 107 2.72 1.79 9.29
CA SER A 107 2.31 2.90 10.15
C SER A 107 3.35 3.11 11.25
N PRO A 108 3.82 4.35 11.47
CA PRO A 108 4.76 4.65 12.54
C PRO A 108 4.13 4.27 13.88
N LYS A 109 4.82 3.42 14.65
CA LYS A 109 4.46 3.18 16.04
C LYS A 109 4.71 4.48 16.81
N CYS A 110 3.64 5.20 17.10
CA CYS A 110 3.66 6.29 18.08
C CYS A 110 4.12 5.77 19.45
#